data_AF-A0ABD7PQ56-F1
#
_entry.id   AF-A0ABD7PQ56-F1
#
_cell.length_a   1.000
_cell.length_b   1.000
_cell.length_c   1.000
_cell.angle_alpha   90.00
_cell.angle_beta   90.00
_cell.angle_gamma   90.00
#
_symmetry.space_group_name_H-M   'P 1'
#
loop_
_entity.id
_entity.type
_entity.pdbx_description
1 polymer ?
#
loop_
_entity_poly.entity_id
_entity_poly.type
_entity_poly.pdbx_seq_one_letter_code
_entity_poly.pdbx_strand_id
1 'polypeptide(L)'
;METVSGIYAFLMGNIVTFILVLSLLVFVHEMGHYLVGRWSGIRILAFSVGFGPEIFGFTDRHGTRWKISVVPLGGYVRFFGDEDASSKPDTDKIAAMSEEDRARSFAGAKLWKRAATVAAGPIANFLLAIAIFTILFSVYGRTIADPVVAEVKPDGAAAAAGILPGDLLIAIDGGKVETFDDVRRYVGIRPSQKIVVTIERAGQKLDVPMVPQRVDTTDQFGNKVELGQIGIVTSREVGNFRLKTYTPLQSLREAVIETRDIVTGTFKYIANIFSGTMRADQLGGPIRVAQASGQMASLGIGAVLQLAAVLSVSIGLLNLMPVPVLDGGHLMFYAVEAVRGKPLGSSAQEIAFRIGLAMILTLMVFTTWNDIGSLRG
;
A
#
# COMPACT_ATOMS: atom_id res chain seq x y z
N MET A 1 37.85 1.15 -11.42
CA MET A 1 37.60 1.34 -9.98
C MET A 1 36.38 2.21 -9.72
N GLU A 2 36.16 3.29 -10.48
CA GLU A 2 34.97 4.15 -10.34
C GLU A 2 33.63 3.43 -10.61
N THR A 3 33.59 2.52 -11.59
CA THR A 3 32.41 1.70 -11.91
C THR A 3 32.06 0.69 -10.81
N VAL A 4 33.07 0.07 -10.19
CA VAL A 4 32.88 -0.88 -9.07
C VAL A 4 32.45 -0.13 -7.81
N SER A 5 33.01 1.06 -7.56
CA SER A 5 32.59 1.96 -6.48
C SER A 5 31.12 2.41 -6.63
N GLY A 6 30.71 2.81 -7.84
CA GLY A 6 29.34 3.21 -8.14
C GLY A 6 28.34 2.06 -7.99
N ILE A 7 28.69 0.85 -8.43
CA ILE A 7 27.88 -0.36 -8.24
C ILE A 7 27.77 -0.74 -6.76
N TYR A 8 28.86 -0.65 -5.99
CA TYR A 8 28.84 -0.89 -4.54
C TYR A 8 27.98 0.13 -3.79
N ALA A 9 28.11 1.42 -4.11
CA ALA A 9 27.29 2.48 -3.50
C ALA A 9 25.80 2.31 -3.85
N PHE A 10 25.49 1.94 -5.10
CA PHE A 10 24.12 1.66 -5.55
C PHE A 10 23.53 0.42 -4.88
N LEU A 11 24.27 -0.69 -4.85
CA LEU A 11 23.82 -1.95 -4.23
C LEU A 11 23.68 -1.81 -2.71
N MET A 12 24.64 -1.16 -2.04
CA MET A 12 24.61 -1.02 -0.58
C MET A 12 23.59 0.03 -0.11
N GLY A 13 23.36 1.12 -0.86
CA GLY A 13 22.35 2.12 -0.47
C GLY A 13 20.91 1.65 -0.70
N ASN A 14 20.64 1.13 -1.90
CA ASN A 14 19.27 0.86 -2.34
C ASN A 14 18.72 -0.43 -1.74
N ILE A 15 19.51 -1.51 -1.81
CA ILE A 15 19.06 -2.85 -1.36
C ILE A 15 18.99 -2.89 0.17
N VAL A 16 19.95 -2.28 0.88
CA VAL A 16 19.91 -2.27 2.36
C VAL A 16 18.72 -1.47 2.85
N THR A 17 18.48 -0.26 2.32
CA THR A 17 17.30 0.53 2.71
C THR A 17 16.00 -0.22 2.40
N PHE A 18 15.91 -0.81 1.20
CA PHE A 18 14.76 -1.61 0.81
C PHE A 18 14.53 -2.78 1.78
N ILE A 19 15.56 -3.55 2.11
CA ILE A 19 15.47 -4.67 3.05
C ILE A 19 15.06 -4.19 4.44
N LEU A 20 15.62 -3.08 4.93
CA LEU A 20 15.28 -2.54 6.25
C LEU A 20 13.82 -2.09 6.32
N VAL A 21 13.36 -1.34 5.31
CA VAL A 21 11.95 -0.92 5.22
C VAL A 21 11.06 -2.15 5.12
N LEU A 22 11.32 -3.07 4.19
CA LEU A 22 10.50 -4.27 4.02
C LEU A 22 10.46 -5.13 5.28
N SER A 23 11.60 -5.33 5.94
CA SER A 23 11.70 -6.12 7.18
C SER A 23 10.88 -5.50 8.30
N LEU A 24 10.89 -4.17 8.44
CA LEU A 24 10.04 -3.46 9.40
C LEU A 24 8.55 -3.66 9.10
N LEU A 25 8.14 -3.49 7.85
CA LEU A 25 6.74 -3.61 7.44
C LEU A 25 6.22 -5.03 7.66
N VAL A 26 6.98 -6.03 7.23
CA VAL A 26 6.68 -7.44 7.46
C VAL A 26 6.63 -7.73 8.95
N PHE A 27 7.63 -7.28 9.73
CA PHE A 27 7.64 -7.52 11.17
C PHE A 27 6.37 -6.98 11.86
N VAL A 28 5.95 -5.77 11.52
CA VAL A 28 4.74 -5.17 12.11
C VAL A 28 3.47 -5.90 11.66
N HIS A 29 3.41 -6.32 10.40
CA HIS A 29 2.35 -7.16 9.89
C HIS A 29 2.24 -8.49 10.66
N GLU A 30 3.34 -9.25 10.77
CA GLU A 30 3.39 -10.50 11.54
C GLU A 30 3.06 -10.26 13.02
N MET A 31 3.52 -9.12 13.58
CA MET A 31 3.20 -8.74 14.96
C MET A 31 1.70 -8.57 15.17
N GLY A 32 0.96 -8.06 14.17
CA GLY A 32 -0.50 -8.00 14.20
C GLY A 32 -1.13 -9.37 14.42
N HIS A 33 -0.77 -10.35 13.58
CA HIS A 33 -1.22 -11.74 13.74
C HIS A 33 -0.81 -12.33 15.09
N TYR A 34 0.43 -12.12 15.50
CA TYR A 34 0.96 -12.63 16.77
C TYR A 34 0.14 -12.10 17.95
N LEU A 35 -0.01 -10.77 18.08
CA LEU A 35 -0.67 -10.14 19.22
C LEU A 35 -2.14 -10.57 19.33
N VAL A 36 -2.87 -10.56 18.21
CA VAL A 36 -4.31 -10.92 18.23
C VAL A 36 -4.52 -12.42 18.35
N GLY A 37 -3.64 -13.26 17.76
CA GLY A 37 -3.64 -14.70 17.97
C GLY A 37 -3.40 -15.10 19.42
N ARG A 38 -2.42 -14.45 20.07
CA ARG A 38 -2.14 -14.62 21.50
C ARG A 38 -3.31 -14.20 22.37
N TRP A 39 -3.87 -13.02 22.11
CA TRP A 39 -5.05 -12.52 22.81
C TRP A 39 -6.27 -13.46 22.64
N SER A 40 -6.39 -14.08 21.47
CA SER A 40 -7.43 -15.07 21.16
C SER A 40 -7.23 -16.42 21.87
N GLY A 41 -6.09 -16.63 22.54
CA GLY A 41 -5.74 -17.89 23.22
C GLY A 41 -5.14 -18.95 22.29
N ILE A 42 -4.77 -18.57 21.06
CA ILE A 42 -4.18 -19.48 20.08
C ILE A 42 -2.70 -19.65 20.43
N ARG A 43 -2.25 -20.90 20.55
CA ARG A 43 -0.84 -21.20 20.80
C ARG A 43 -0.02 -20.90 19.55
N ILE A 44 1.11 -20.23 19.73
CA ILE A 44 2.04 -19.86 18.65
C ILE A 44 3.33 -20.66 18.84
N LEU A 45 3.80 -21.27 17.77
CA LEU A 45 5.00 -22.10 17.75
C LEU A 45 6.23 -21.31 17.33
N ALA A 46 6.09 -20.42 16.35
CA ALA A 46 7.19 -19.63 15.85
C ALA A 46 6.74 -18.24 15.36
N PHE A 47 7.63 -17.27 15.50
CA PHE A 47 7.57 -15.96 14.87
C PHE A 47 8.86 -15.79 14.07
N SER A 48 8.74 -15.64 12.75
CA SER A 48 9.88 -15.57 11.84
C SER A 48 9.90 -14.25 11.10
N VAL A 49 11.01 -13.53 11.18
CA VAL A 49 11.34 -12.48 10.19
C VAL A 49 12.25 -13.13 9.16
N GLY A 50 11.76 -13.26 7.95
CA GLY A 50 12.41 -13.94 6.84
C GLY A 50 11.98 -15.41 6.67
N PHE A 51 12.48 -16.00 5.58
CA PHE A 51 12.29 -17.40 5.20
C PHE A 51 13.60 -18.18 5.14
N GLY A 52 13.49 -19.51 5.16
CA GLY A 52 14.62 -20.42 5.05
C GLY A 52 15.32 -20.72 6.38
N PRO A 53 16.58 -21.17 6.33
CA PRO A 53 17.37 -21.53 7.52
C PRO A 53 17.40 -20.38 8.54
N GLU A 54 17.31 -20.74 9.82
CA GLU A 54 17.44 -19.79 10.92
C GLU A 54 18.90 -19.34 11.06
N ILE A 55 19.13 -18.03 11.09
CA ILE A 55 20.43 -17.44 11.42
C ILE A 55 20.57 -17.33 12.94
N PHE A 56 19.55 -16.78 13.57
CA PHE A 56 19.52 -16.53 15.01
C PHE A 56 18.08 -16.59 15.52
N GLY A 57 17.91 -17.03 16.76
CA GLY A 57 16.61 -17.07 17.41
C GLY A 57 16.66 -17.49 18.86
N PHE A 58 15.59 -17.19 19.58
CA PHE A 58 15.40 -17.52 20.98
C PHE A 58 13.96 -17.99 21.23
N THR A 59 13.74 -18.74 22.30
CA THR A 59 12.40 -19.17 22.70
C THR A 59 11.93 -18.30 23.86
N ASP A 60 10.76 -17.67 23.72
CA ASP A 60 10.20 -16.84 24.79
C ASP A 60 9.59 -17.66 25.93
N ARG A 61 9.22 -16.99 27.04
CA ARG A 61 8.54 -17.59 28.20
C ARG A 61 7.20 -18.26 27.87
N HIS A 62 6.66 -17.99 26.69
CA HIS A 62 5.39 -18.51 26.22
C HIS A 62 5.56 -19.70 25.26
N GLY A 63 6.79 -20.12 25.01
CA GLY A 63 7.14 -21.24 24.13
C GLY A 63 7.18 -20.88 22.64
N THR A 64 7.14 -19.60 22.28
CA THR A 64 7.25 -19.16 20.88
C THR A 64 8.72 -19.09 20.48
N ARG A 65 9.12 -19.73 19.37
CA ARG A 65 10.44 -19.57 18.77
C ARG A 65 10.48 -18.29 17.93
N TRP A 66 11.14 -17.26 18.44
CA TRP A 66 11.45 -16.04 17.70
C TRP A 66 12.71 -16.27 16.88
N LYS A 67 12.66 -16.00 15.58
CA LYS A 67 13.81 -16.24 14.69
C LYS A 67 13.93 -15.22 13.57
N ILE A 68 15.17 -15.02 13.16
CA ILE A 68 15.57 -14.29 11.96
C ILE A 68 16.15 -15.31 11.00
N SER A 69 15.62 -15.36 9.77
CA SER A 69 16.02 -16.30 8.74
C SER A 69 16.76 -15.62 7.59
N VAL A 70 17.46 -16.43 6.79
CA VAL A 70 18.38 -15.96 5.74
C VAL A 70 17.73 -15.04 4.70
N VAL A 71 16.48 -15.29 4.31
CA VAL A 71 15.81 -14.53 3.24
C VAL A 71 14.90 -13.45 3.85
N PRO A 72 15.25 -12.15 3.82
CA PRO A 72 14.51 -11.10 4.52
C PRO A 72 13.32 -10.52 3.72
N LEU A 73 12.75 -11.30 2.80
CA LEU A 73 11.71 -10.85 1.85
C LEU A 73 10.28 -11.20 2.31
N GLY A 74 10.09 -11.44 3.60
CA GLY A 74 8.80 -11.78 4.20
C GLY A 74 8.96 -12.34 5.60
N GLY A 75 7.91 -12.94 6.15
CA GLY A 75 7.87 -13.45 7.51
C GLY A 75 6.68 -14.37 7.68
N TYR A 76 6.55 -14.95 8.87
CA TYR A 76 5.35 -15.70 9.23
C TYR A 76 5.20 -15.88 10.73
N VAL A 77 3.95 -15.98 11.18
CA VAL A 77 3.56 -16.49 12.49
C VAL A 77 3.03 -17.91 12.34
N ARG A 78 3.72 -18.90 12.90
CA ARG A 78 3.27 -20.30 12.88
C ARG A 78 2.38 -20.58 14.07
N PHE A 79 1.09 -20.79 13.82
CA PHE A 79 0.14 -21.19 14.86
C PHE A 79 0.14 -22.70 15.10
N PHE A 80 -0.25 -23.11 16.30
CA PHE A 80 -0.41 -24.51 16.65
C PHE A 80 -1.61 -25.12 15.92
N GLY A 81 -1.43 -26.31 15.34
CA GLY A 81 -2.43 -26.93 14.45
C GLY A 81 -2.48 -26.32 13.05
N ASP A 82 -1.53 -25.43 12.71
CA ASP A 82 -1.33 -24.90 11.37
C ASP A 82 0.00 -25.45 10.83
N GLU A 83 -0.06 -26.51 10.02
CA GLU A 83 1.15 -27.28 9.72
C GLU A 83 2.07 -26.66 8.66
N ASP A 84 1.56 -25.81 7.76
CA ASP A 84 2.35 -25.20 6.67
C ASP A 84 2.23 -23.68 6.64
N ALA A 85 3.22 -23.01 6.05
CA ALA A 85 3.20 -21.59 5.68
C ALA A 85 2.08 -21.17 4.69
N SER A 86 1.15 -22.09 4.40
CA SER A 86 -0.05 -21.93 3.56
C SER A 86 -1.35 -22.22 4.33
N SER A 87 -1.27 -22.32 5.65
CA SER A 87 -2.36 -22.57 6.59
C SER A 87 -3.35 -23.67 6.20
N LYS A 88 -2.85 -24.91 6.08
CA LYS A 88 -3.66 -26.12 5.84
C LYS A 88 -4.12 -26.73 7.17
N PRO A 89 -5.43 -26.91 7.40
CA PRO A 89 -5.92 -27.77 8.46
C PRO A 89 -5.92 -29.23 7.99
N ASP A 90 -5.13 -30.10 8.65
CA ASP A 90 -5.28 -31.55 8.54
C ASP A 90 -6.40 -32.00 9.50
N THR A 91 -7.57 -32.30 8.95
CA THR A 91 -8.75 -32.70 9.72
C THR A 91 -8.54 -33.97 10.54
N ASP A 92 -7.65 -34.87 10.09
CA ASP A 92 -7.43 -36.16 10.74
C ASP A 92 -6.51 -35.99 11.97
N LYS A 93 -5.52 -35.10 11.90
CA LYS A 93 -4.70 -34.71 13.07
C LYS A 93 -5.47 -33.88 14.08
N ILE A 94 -6.36 -32.98 13.63
CA ILE A 94 -7.21 -32.18 14.54
C ILE A 94 -8.20 -33.09 15.28
N ALA A 95 -8.70 -34.15 14.65
CA ALA A 95 -9.56 -35.13 15.28
C ALA A 95 -8.82 -36.01 16.32
N ALA A 96 -7.50 -36.18 16.15
CA ALA A 96 -6.64 -36.91 17.07
C ALA A 96 -6.05 -36.05 18.22
N MET A 97 -6.27 -34.73 18.22
CA MET A 97 -5.82 -33.83 19.29
C MET A 97 -6.64 -34.00 20.56
N SER A 98 -6.00 -33.82 21.72
CA SER A 98 -6.72 -33.64 22.99
C SER A 98 -7.67 -32.43 22.92
N GLU A 99 -8.77 -32.42 23.68
CA GLU A 99 -9.69 -31.26 23.69
C GLU A 99 -8.98 -29.96 24.07
N GLU A 100 -7.99 -30.03 24.97
CA GLU A 100 -7.18 -28.90 25.40
C GLU A 100 -6.28 -28.38 24.28
N ASP A 101 -5.63 -29.27 23.53
CA ASP A 101 -4.79 -28.90 22.37
C ASP A 101 -5.62 -28.36 21.22
N ARG A 102 -6.81 -28.94 20.97
CA ARG A 102 -7.74 -28.46 19.96
C ARG A 102 -8.25 -27.06 20.29
N ALA A 103 -8.60 -26.78 21.54
CA ALA A 103 -9.04 -25.44 21.97
C ALA A 103 -7.94 -24.37 21.82
N ARG A 104 -6.67 -24.77 21.87
CA ARG A 104 -5.49 -23.90 21.72
C ARG A 104 -4.94 -23.86 20.29
N SER A 105 -5.47 -24.69 19.40
CA SER A 105 -5.12 -24.71 17.98
C SER A 105 -5.80 -23.58 17.22
N PHE A 106 -5.20 -23.15 16.10
CA PHE A 106 -5.81 -22.16 15.22
C PHE A 106 -7.12 -22.68 14.61
N ALA A 107 -7.11 -23.91 14.10
CA ALA A 107 -8.28 -24.54 13.48
C ALA A 107 -9.45 -24.78 14.47
N GLY A 108 -9.15 -25.06 15.74
CA GLY A 108 -10.15 -25.22 16.80
C GLY A 108 -10.67 -23.91 17.39
N ALA A 109 -10.05 -22.77 17.07
CA ALA A 109 -10.53 -21.47 17.52
C ALA A 109 -11.85 -21.08 16.84
N LYS A 110 -12.69 -20.35 17.58
CA LYS A 110 -13.95 -19.78 17.06
C LYS A 110 -13.67 -18.98 15.79
N LEU A 111 -14.59 -19.03 14.83
CA LEU A 111 -14.43 -18.38 13.51
C LEU A 111 -14.04 -16.91 13.61
N TRP A 112 -14.68 -16.15 14.50
CA TRP A 112 -14.35 -14.73 14.70
C TRP A 112 -12.93 -14.52 15.25
N LYS A 113 -12.39 -15.45 16.05
CA LYS A 113 -11.01 -15.38 16.56
C LYS A 113 -10.01 -15.60 15.42
N ARG A 114 -10.25 -16.62 14.58
CA ARG A 114 -9.46 -16.87 13.36
C ARG A 114 -9.49 -15.65 12.45
N ALA A 115 -10.68 -15.13 12.16
CA ALA A 115 -10.86 -13.95 11.32
C ALA A 115 -10.18 -12.70 11.91
N ALA A 116 -10.31 -12.45 13.21
CA ALA A 116 -9.65 -11.34 13.88
C ALA A 116 -8.12 -11.47 13.82
N THR A 117 -7.58 -12.67 14.07
CA THR A 117 -6.13 -12.94 13.97
C THR A 117 -5.60 -12.70 12.56
N VAL A 118 -6.31 -13.17 11.54
CA VAL A 118 -5.91 -12.96 10.13
C VAL A 118 -6.05 -11.48 9.73
N ALA A 119 -7.12 -10.79 10.11
CA ALA A 119 -7.28 -9.37 9.78
C ALA A 119 -6.27 -8.47 10.51
N ALA A 120 -5.72 -8.92 11.64
CA ALA A 120 -4.83 -8.12 12.48
C ALA A 120 -3.52 -7.72 11.80
N GLY A 121 -2.95 -8.58 10.96
CA GLY A 121 -1.70 -8.28 10.26
C GLY A 121 -1.85 -7.10 9.29
N PRO A 122 -2.81 -7.15 8.34
CA PRO A 122 -3.07 -6.03 7.45
C PRO A 122 -3.46 -4.75 8.21
N ILE A 123 -4.30 -4.86 9.25
CA ILE A 123 -4.69 -3.73 10.10
C ILE A 123 -3.47 -3.10 10.79
N ALA A 124 -2.52 -3.90 11.28
CA ALA A 124 -1.30 -3.40 11.89
C ALA A 124 -0.47 -2.53 10.92
N ASN A 125 -0.46 -2.86 9.63
CA ASN A 125 0.17 -2.01 8.61
C ASN A 125 -0.56 -0.67 8.42
N PHE A 126 -1.89 -0.65 8.36
CA PHE A 126 -2.63 0.62 8.32
C PHE A 126 -2.33 1.48 9.56
N LEU A 127 -2.28 0.87 10.74
CA LEU A 127 -1.94 1.57 11.98
C LEU A 127 -0.51 2.10 11.97
N LEU A 128 0.45 1.32 11.46
CA LEU A 128 1.83 1.76 11.28
C LEU A 128 1.94 2.95 10.33
N ALA A 129 1.26 2.89 9.18
CA ALA A 129 1.24 4.00 8.22
C ALA A 129 0.69 5.28 8.85
N ILE A 130 -0.45 5.18 9.55
CA ILE A 130 -1.08 6.32 10.24
C ILE A 130 -0.12 6.87 11.30
N ALA A 131 0.55 6.02 12.08
CA ALA A 131 1.52 6.45 13.07
C ALA A 131 2.72 7.20 12.42
N ILE A 132 3.28 6.65 11.35
CA ILE A 132 4.40 7.28 10.63
C ILE A 132 3.98 8.62 10.04
N PHE A 133 2.85 8.69 9.32
CA PHE A 133 2.34 9.96 8.78
C PHE A 133 2.04 10.98 9.89
N THR A 134 1.49 10.55 11.02
CA THR A 134 1.22 11.44 12.16
C THR A 134 2.52 12.06 12.68
N ILE A 135 3.59 11.26 12.81
CA ILE A 135 4.91 11.76 13.22
C ILE A 135 5.46 12.72 12.16
N LEU A 136 5.42 12.35 10.88
CA LEU A 136 5.92 13.18 9.79
C LEU A 136 5.20 14.53 9.71
N PHE A 137 3.87 14.54 9.76
CA PHE A 137 3.09 15.78 9.70
C PHE A 137 3.24 16.64 10.95
N SER A 138 3.50 16.03 12.12
CA SER A 138 3.76 16.78 13.35
C SER A 138 5.15 17.42 13.37
N VAL A 139 6.16 16.73 12.84
CA VAL A 139 7.56 17.19 12.89
C VAL A 139 7.90 18.09 11.70
N TYR A 140 7.50 17.69 10.50
CA TYR A 140 7.87 18.36 9.25
C TYR A 140 6.75 19.22 8.66
N GLY A 141 5.50 19.06 9.11
CA GLY A 141 4.36 19.71 8.46
C GLY A 141 4.13 19.21 7.03
N ARG A 142 3.41 20.01 6.23
CA ARG A 142 3.28 19.81 4.78
C ARG A 142 3.53 21.11 4.05
N THR A 143 4.34 21.07 3.00
CA THR A 143 4.39 22.16 2.02
C THR A 143 3.11 22.09 1.20
N ILE A 144 2.29 23.14 1.26
CA ILE A 144 1.05 23.24 0.49
C ILE A 144 1.12 24.45 -0.44
N ALA A 145 0.41 24.34 -1.56
CA ALA A 145 0.14 25.46 -2.46
C ALA A 145 -1.37 25.67 -2.55
N ASP A 146 -1.79 26.92 -2.59
CA ASP A 146 -3.18 27.28 -2.83
C ASP A 146 -3.56 26.84 -4.27
N PRO A 147 -4.80 26.36 -4.49
CA PRO A 147 -5.23 25.82 -5.77
C PRO A 147 -5.58 26.94 -6.77
N VAL A 148 -4.70 27.92 -6.90
CA VAL A 148 -4.84 29.06 -7.82
C VAL A 148 -4.10 28.77 -9.12
N VAL A 149 -4.78 29.04 -10.23
CA VAL A 149 -4.23 28.89 -11.57
C VAL A 149 -3.24 30.02 -11.85
N ALA A 150 -1.97 29.69 -12.02
CA ALA A 150 -0.95 30.65 -12.45
C ALA A 150 -0.89 30.75 -13.98
N GLU A 151 -0.97 29.60 -14.66
CA GLU A 151 -0.91 29.50 -16.12
C GLU A 151 -1.84 28.37 -16.59
N VAL A 152 -2.38 28.54 -17.79
CA VAL A 152 -3.17 27.52 -18.48
C VAL A 152 -2.48 27.18 -19.79
N LYS A 153 -2.17 25.90 -19.99
CA LYS A 153 -1.57 25.40 -21.24
C LYS A 153 -2.58 25.53 -22.39
N PRO A 154 -2.21 26.09 -23.55
CA PRO A 154 -3.13 26.34 -24.67
C PRO A 154 -3.93 25.11 -25.14
N ASP A 155 -3.31 23.93 -25.15
CA ASP A 155 -3.94 22.68 -25.61
C ASP A 155 -4.61 21.86 -24.48
N GLY A 156 -4.63 22.40 -23.25
CA GLY A 156 -5.15 21.70 -22.08
C GLY A 156 -6.68 21.70 -21.97
N ALA A 157 -7.23 20.70 -21.28
CA ALA A 157 -8.67 20.61 -21.02
C ALA A 157 -9.24 21.84 -20.29
N ALA A 158 -8.43 22.48 -19.43
CA ALA A 158 -8.77 23.71 -18.72
C ALA A 158 -8.91 24.91 -19.68
N ALA A 159 -8.03 25.03 -20.68
CA ALA A 159 -8.13 26.08 -21.70
C ALA A 159 -9.41 25.91 -22.53
N ALA A 160 -9.69 24.69 -22.98
CA ALA A 160 -10.90 24.37 -23.73
C ALA A 160 -12.19 24.65 -22.93
N ALA A 161 -12.13 24.52 -21.60
CA ALA A 161 -13.24 24.78 -20.70
C ALA A 161 -13.32 26.24 -20.22
N GLY A 162 -12.40 27.10 -20.66
CA GLY A 162 -12.41 28.54 -20.36
C GLY A 162 -11.89 28.91 -18.97
N ILE A 163 -11.06 28.07 -18.34
CA ILE A 163 -10.29 28.43 -17.15
C ILE A 163 -9.26 29.50 -17.52
N LEU A 164 -9.06 30.47 -16.62
CA LEU A 164 -8.14 31.58 -16.80
C LEU A 164 -7.14 31.65 -15.65
N PRO A 165 -5.95 32.23 -15.87
CA PRO A 165 -5.04 32.61 -14.79
C PRO A 165 -5.76 33.47 -13.74
N GLY A 166 -5.53 33.18 -12.47
CA GLY A 166 -6.17 33.83 -11.33
C GLY A 166 -7.41 33.12 -10.79
N ASP A 167 -7.94 32.11 -11.50
CA ASP A 167 -9.04 31.29 -10.98
C ASP A 167 -8.59 30.49 -9.76
N LEU A 168 -9.45 30.46 -8.72
CA LEU A 168 -9.25 29.63 -7.54
C LEU A 168 -10.11 28.37 -7.64
N LEU A 169 -9.52 27.18 -7.64
CA LEU A 169 -10.26 25.92 -7.66
C LEU A 169 -10.72 25.58 -6.24
N ILE A 170 -12.04 25.58 -6.00
CA ILE A 170 -12.62 25.39 -4.66
C ILE A 170 -13.28 24.00 -4.47
N ALA A 171 -13.68 23.34 -5.55
CA ALA A 171 -14.22 21.97 -5.49
C ALA A 171 -14.02 21.20 -6.80
N ILE A 172 -14.03 19.87 -6.72
CA ILE A 172 -14.09 18.96 -7.88
C ILE A 172 -15.13 17.87 -7.60
N ASP A 173 -16.13 17.74 -8.48
CA ASP A 173 -17.28 16.84 -8.36
C ASP A 173 -17.96 16.94 -6.97
N GLY A 174 -18.10 18.15 -6.46
CA GLY A 174 -18.68 18.45 -5.13
C GLY A 174 -17.74 18.19 -3.95
N GLY A 175 -16.57 17.58 -4.16
CA GLY A 175 -15.53 17.43 -3.15
C GLY A 175 -14.72 18.72 -2.97
N LYS A 176 -14.53 19.17 -1.73
CA LYS A 176 -13.75 20.39 -1.43
C LYS A 176 -12.29 20.23 -1.85
N VAL A 177 -11.74 21.26 -2.47
CA VAL A 177 -10.31 21.40 -2.76
C VAL A 177 -9.72 22.42 -1.80
N GLU A 178 -8.66 22.05 -1.08
CA GLU A 178 -7.94 22.97 -0.18
C GLU A 178 -6.56 23.33 -0.72
N THR A 179 -5.95 22.42 -1.49
CA THR A 179 -4.59 22.56 -2.01
C THR A 179 -4.50 22.18 -3.48
N PHE A 180 -3.47 22.68 -4.15
CA PHE A 180 -3.18 22.29 -5.53
C PHE A 180 -2.87 20.79 -5.66
N ASP A 181 -2.30 20.16 -4.62
CA ASP A 181 -2.06 18.71 -4.63
C ASP A 181 -3.35 17.90 -4.58
N ASP A 182 -4.44 18.42 -3.99
CA ASP A 182 -5.74 17.76 -4.06
C ASP A 182 -6.26 17.72 -5.50
N VAL A 183 -6.06 18.81 -6.26
CA VAL A 183 -6.39 18.86 -7.69
C VAL A 183 -5.55 17.83 -8.46
N ARG A 184 -4.24 17.83 -8.27
CA ARG A 184 -3.33 16.88 -8.95
C ARG A 184 -3.70 15.42 -8.63
N ARG A 185 -3.94 15.09 -7.36
CA ARG A 185 -4.31 13.74 -6.91
C ARG A 185 -5.64 13.31 -7.50
N TYR A 186 -6.64 14.19 -7.51
CA TYR A 186 -7.97 13.89 -8.02
C TYR A 186 -7.97 13.69 -9.55
N VAL A 187 -7.37 14.63 -10.28
CA VAL A 187 -7.34 14.65 -11.74
C VAL A 187 -6.42 13.54 -12.29
N GLY A 188 -5.28 13.29 -11.64
CA GLY A 188 -4.27 12.34 -12.10
C GLY A 188 -4.78 10.92 -12.27
N ILE A 189 -5.70 10.49 -11.41
CA ILE A 189 -6.33 9.15 -11.47
C ILE A 189 -7.63 9.11 -12.28
N ARG A 190 -7.94 10.14 -13.07
CA ARG A 190 -9.17 10.22 -13.87
C ARG A 190 -8.94 10.68 -15.32
N PRO A 191 -7.98 10.08 -16.06
CA PRO A 191 -7.85 10.36 -17.47
C PRO A 191 -9.12 9.99 -18.23
N SER A 192 -9.51 10.82 -19.19
CA SER A 192 -10.67 10.58 -20.07
C SER A 192 -12.03 10.47 -19.35
N GLN A 193 -12.12 10.84 -18.07
CA GLN A 193 -13.37 10.83 -17.31
C GLN A 193 -13.87 12.27 -17.14
N LYS A 194 -15.14 12.52 -17.41
CA LYS A 194 -15.73 13.85 -17.21
C LYS A 194 -15.70 14.19 -15.71
N ILE A 195 -15.19 15.37 -15.39
CA ILE A 195 -15.19 15.95 -14.04
C ILE A 195 -15.79 17.36 -14.11
N VAL A 196 -16.31 17.84 -12.99
CA VAL A 196 -16.77 19.22 -12.83
C VAL A 196 -15.86 19.91 -11.83
N VAL A 197 -15.16 20.94 -12.28
CA VAL A 197 -14.31 21.77 -11.41
C VAL A 197 -15.10 23.03 -11.06
N THR A 198 -15.37 23.24 -9.78
CA THR A 198 -15.95 24.50 -9.30
C THR A 198 -14.80 25.47 -9.03
N ILE A 199 -14.80 26.59 -9.76
CA ILE A 199 -13.85 27.68 -9.58
C ILE A 199 -14.52 28.89 -8.93
N GLU A 200 -13.72 29.72 -8.28
CA GLU A 200 -14.08 31.06 -7.87
C GLU A 200 -13.35 32.08 -8.74
N ARG A 201 -14.11 32.88 -9.49
CA ARG A 201 -13.61 33.95 -10.36
C ARG A 201 -14.33 35.24 -10.01
N ALA A 202 -13.58 36.27 -9.60
CA ALA A 202 -14.13 37.55 -9.18
C ALA A 202 -15.26 37.43 -8.13
N GLY A 203 -15.12 36.50 -7.18
CA GLY A 203 -16.09 36.24 -6.11
C GLY A 203 -17.34 35.44 -6.53
N GLN A 204 -17.45 35.04 -7.80
CA GLN A 204 -18.53 34.17 -8.28
C GLN A 204 -18.06 32.72 -8.40
N LYS A 205 -18.93 31.79 -8.02
CA LYS A 205 -18.69 30.35 -8.19
C LYS A 205 -19.18 29.90 -9.54
N LEU A 206 -18.32 29.23 -10.31
CA LEU A 206 -18.61 28.72 -11.64
C LEU A 206 -18.27 27.24 -11.70
N ASP A 207 -19.22 26.42 -12.14
CA ASP A 207 -19.00 25.00 -12.40
C ASP A 207 -18.52 24.80 -13.84
N VAL A 208 -17.31 24.28 -13.99
CA VAL A 208 -16.63 24.13 -15.27
C VAL A 208 -16.44 22.64 -15.56
N PRO A 209 -17.30 22.03 -16.39
CA PRO A 209 -17.14 20.63 -16.79
C PRO A 209 -15.96 20.51 -17.76
N MET A 210 -15.09 19.52 -17.53
CA MET A 210 -13.98 19.20 -18.42
C MET A 210 -13.63 17.71 -18.40
N VAL A 211 -12.80 17.28 -19.34
CA VAL A 211 -12.32 15.90 -19.44
C VAL A 211 -10.78 15.95 -19.37
N PRO A 212 -10.14 15.42 -18.31
CA PRO A 212 -8.69 15.36 -18.24
C PRO A 212 -8.11 14.56 -19.41
N GLN A 213 -7.06 15.09 -20.01
CA GLN A 213 -6.32 14.44 -21.08
C GLN A 213 -5.33 13.43 -20.50
N ARG A 214 -5.05 12.36 -21.25
CA ARG A 214 -3.95 11.44 -20.94
C ARG A 214 -2.65 12.09 -21.35
N VAL A 215 -1.72 12.20 -20.41
CA VAL A 215 -0.40 12.76 -20.66
C VAL A 215 0.65 11.82 -20.09
N ASP A 216 1.57 11.39 -20.96
CA ASP A 216 2.80 10.73 -20.55
C ASP A 216 3.73 11.76 -19.90
N THR A 217 4.14 11.49 -18.67
CA THR A 217 5.08 12.32 -17.93
C THR A 217 6.12 11.44 -17.24
N THR A 218 7.20 12.06 -16.78
CA THR A 218 8.22 11.36 -16.00
C THR A 218 8.03 11.75 -14.55
N ASP A 219 7.92 10.76 -13.68
CA ASP A 219 7.89 11.02 -12.24
C ASP A 219 9.24 11.57 -11.74
N GLN A 220 9.27 11.94 -10.46
CA GLN A 220 10.49 12.44 -9.80
C GLN A 220 11.64 11.41 -9.73
N PHE A 221 11.38 10.17 -10.14
CA PHE A 221 12.31 9.05 -10.09
C PHE A 221 12.79 8.61 -11.48
N GLY A 222 12.32 9.27 -12.55
CA GLY A 222 12.68 8.94 -13.93
C GLY A 222 11.75 7.94 -14.61
N ASN A 223 10.70 7.47 -13.94
CA ASN A 223 9.76 6.50 -14.50
C ASN A 223 8.72 7.21 -15.37
N LYS A 224 8.45 6.64 -16.55
CA LYS A 224 7.33 7.08 -17.40
C LYS A 224 6.01 6.66 -16.74
N VAL A 225 5.16 7.63 -16.45
CA VAL A 225 3.83 7.47 -15.86
C VAL A 225 2.81 8.21 -16.72
N GLU A 226 1.63 7.65 -16.89
CA GLU A 226 0.51 8.27 -17.60
C GLU A 226 -0.46 8.79 -16.55
N LEU A 227 -0.76 10.08 -16.59
CA LEU A 227 -1.67 10.70 -15.65
C LEU A 227 -2.72 11.52 -16.40
N GLY A 228 -3.89 11.64 -15.78
CA GLY A 228 -4.87 12.66 -16.18
C GLY A 228 -4.31 14.05 -15.92
N GLN A 229 -4.38 14.95 -16.91
CA GLN A 229 -4.03 16.35 -16.76
C GLN A 229 -5.10 17.25 -17.37
N ILE A 230 -5.35 18.38 -16.70
CA ILE A 230 -6.23 19.45 -17.23
C ILE A 230 -5.43 20.63 -17.78
N GLY A 231 -4.09 20.62 -17.67
CA GLY A 231 -3.24 21.65 -18.27
C GLY A 231 -3.18 22.96 -17.47
N ILE A 232 -3.36 22.93 -16.17
CA ILE A 232 -3.10 24.09 -15.29
C ILE A 232 -1.74 23.96 -14.62
N VAL A 233 -1.08 25.10 -14.40
CA VAL A 233 0.18 25.20 -13.65
C VAL A 233 -0.03 26.16 -12.50
N THR A 234 0.56 25.85 -11.35
CA THR A 234 0.70 26.78 -10.23
C THR A 234 2.16 27.22 -10.11
N SER A 235 2.40 28.46 -9.72
CA SER A 235 3.75 29.05 -9.59
C SER A 235 4.02 29.45 -8.15
N ARG A 236 5.31 29.64 -7.79
CA ARG A 236 5.66 30.12 -6.44
C ARG A 236 5.03 31.47 -6.10
N GLU A 237 4.84 32.33 -7.11
CA GLU A 237 4.31 33.69 -6.95
C GLU A 237 2.80 33.68 -6.66
N VAL A 238 2.03 32.83 -7.33
CA VAL A 238 0.56 32.83 -7.26
C VAL A 238 0.03 31.73 -6.33
N GLY A 239 0.73 30.60 -6.24
CA GLY A 239 0.34 29.42 -5.46
C GLY A 239 0.62 29.54 -3.96
N ASN A 240 1.17 30.66 -3.47
CA ASN A 240 1.37 30.94 -2.04
C ASN A 240 1.93 29.72 -1.26
N PHE A 241 3.06 29.21 -1.76
CA PHE A 241 3.70 28.01 -1.21
C PHE A 241 4.12 28.27 0.23
N ARG A 242 3.54 27.50 1.15
CA ARG A 242 3.82 27.67 2.59
C ARG A 242 3.90 26.34 3.30
N LEU A 243 4.68 26.34 4.37
CA LEU A 243 4.70 25.24 5.32
C LEU A 243 3.46 25.33 6.21
N LYS A 244 2.55 24.38 6.07
CA LYS A 244 1.43 24.20 6.98
C LYS A 244 1.86 23.24 8.09
N THR A 245 1.96 23.76 9.30
CA THR A 245 2.22 22.96 10.50
C THR A 245 0.90 22.47 11.09
N TYR A 246 0.96 21.33 11.79
CA TYR A 246 -0.20 20.67 12.35
C TYR A 246 0.04 20.39 13.84
N THR A 247 -1.00 20.55 14.66
CA THR A 247 -0.97 20.04 16.03
C THR A 247 -1.02 18.50 16.02
N PRO A 248 -0.60 17.80 17.10
CA PRO A 248 -0.60 16.33 17.11
C PRO A 248 -1.95 15.70 16.72
N LEU A 249 -3.06 16.27 17.16
CA LEU A 249 -4.41 15.80 16.80
C LEU A 249 -4.75 16.09 15.33
N GLN A 250 -4.35 17.25 14.81
CA GLN A 250 -4.51 17.56 13.39
C GLN A 250 -3.65 16.64 12.52
N SER A 251 -2.41 16.38 12.90
CA SER A 251 -1.51 15.45 12.21
C SER A 251 -2.10 14.05 12.12
N LEU A 252 -2.74 13.56 13.19
CA LEU A 252 -3.43 12.29 13.17
C LEU A 252 -4.60 12.30 12.17
N ARG A 253 -5.40 13.37 12.15
CA ARG A 253 -6.50 13.52 11.19
C ARG A 253 -5.96 13.52 9.76
N GLU A 254 -4.90 14.28 9.48
CA GLU A 254 -4.26 14.32 8.16
C GLU A 254 -3.67 12.96 7.77
N ALA A 255 -3.08 12.23 8.71
CA ALA A 255 -2.56 10.88 8.48
C ALA A 255 -3.67 9.90 8.07
N VAL A 256 -4.85 9.98 8.69
CA VAL A 256 -6.02 9.17 8.32
C VAL A 256 -6.54 9.56 6.93
N ILE A 257 -6.60 10.86 6.62
CA ILE A 257 -7.01 11.37 5.30
C ILE A 257 -6.02 10.89 4.23
N GLU A 258 -4.72 11.02 4.45
CA GLU A 258 -3.68 10.57 3.52
C GLU A 258 -3.77 9.05 3.29
N THR A 259 -3.96 8.27 4.36
CA THR A 259 -4.16 6.81 4.27
C THR A 259 -5.39 6.48 3.42
N ARG A 260 -6.53 7.15 3.65
CA ARG A 260 -7.76 6.99 2.86
C ARG A 260 -7.54 7.36 1.39
N ASP A 261 -6.83 8.44 1.13
CA ASP A 261 -6.54 8.92 -0.22
C ASP A 261 -5.67 7.93 -0.99
N ILE A 262 -4.66 7.34 -0.34
CA ILE A 262 -3.86 6.25 -0.91
C ILE A 262 -4.76 5.05 -1.24
N VAL A 263 -5.58 4.58 -0.29
CA VAL A 263 -6.47 3.42 -0.50
C VAL A 263 -7.44 3.64 -1.66
N THR A 264 -8.15 4.77 -1.67
CA THR A 264 -9.12 5.08 -2.72
C THR A 264 -8.45 5.34 -4.07
N GLY A 265 -7.26 5.93 -4.06
CA GLY A 265 -6.41 6.10 -5.24
C GLY A 265 -6.01 4.76 -5.84
N THR A 266 -5.55 3.81 -5.02
CA THR A 266 -5.16 2.46 -5.47
C THR A 266 -6.33 1.71 -6.08
N PHE A 267 -7.52 1.73 -5.47
CA PHE A 267 -8.70 1.06 -6.06
C PHE A 267 -9.11 1.67 -7.39
N LYS A 268 -9.09 3.01 -7.51
CA LYS A 268 -9.40 3.70 -8.78
C LYS A 268 -8.36 3.40 -9.85
N TYR A 269 -7.09 3.39 -9.48
CA TYR A 269 -6.00 3.03 -10.39
C TYR A 269 -6.17 1.61 -10.93
N ILE A 270 -6.45 0.64 -10.06
CA ILE A 270 -6.75 -0.74 -10.47
C ILE A 270 -7.99 -0.79 -11.38
N ALA A 271 -9.08 -0.12 -11.01
CA ALA A 271 -10.29 -0.07 -11.82
C ALA A 271 -10.06 0.54 -13.20
N ASN A 272 -9.20 1.56 -13.29
CA ASN A 272 -8.85 2.22 -14.54
C ASN A 272 -8.01 1.34 -15.47
N ILE A 273 -7.15 0.49 -14.90
CA ILE A 273 -6.42 -0.52 -15.68
C ILE A 273 -7.42 -1.51 -16.30
N PHE A 274 -8.37 -2.01 -15.52
CA PHE A 274 -9.39 -2.93 -16.04
C PHE A 274 -10.35 -2.29 -17.04
N SER A 275 -10.61 -0.98 -16.93
CA SER A 275 -11.43 -0.25 -17.89
C SER A 275 -10.69 0.21 -19.15
N GLY A 276 -9.36 -0.01 -19.24
CA GLY A 276 -8.54 0.46 -20.35
C GLY A 276 -8.31 1.99 -20.36
N THR A 277 -8.61 2.66 -19.24
CA THR A 277 -8.36 4.10 -19.10
C THR A 277 -6.94 4.44 -18.67
N MET A 278 -6.21 3.46 -18.11
CA MET A 278 -4.80 3.55 -17.77
C MET A 278 -4.05 2.31 -18.24
N ARG A 279 -2.75 2.45 -18.51
CA ARG A 279 -1.90 1.32 -18.94
C ARG A 279 -1.44 0.48 -17.75
N ALA A 280 -1.48 -0.85 -17.94
CA ALA A 280 -1.04 -1.80 -16.92
C ALA A 280 0.49 -1.85 -16.72
N ASP A 281 1.27 -1.40 -17.72
CA ASP A 281 2.74 -1.34 -17.69
C ASP A 281 3.30 -0.18 -16.85
N GLN A 282 2.46 0.43 -16.03
CA GLN A 282 2.89 1.36 -14.99
C GLN A 282 2.91 0.72 -13.59
N LEU A 283 2.36 -0.49 -13.44
CA LEU A 283 2.48 -1.26 -12.21
C LEU A 283 3.95 -1.56 -11.94
N GLY A 284 4.48 -0.94 -10.89
CA GLY A 284 5.86 -1.16 -10.45
C GLY A 284 5.99 -2.48 -9.68
N GLY A 285 7.03 -3.24 -10.03
CA GLY A 285 7.41 -4.45 -9.34
C GLY A 285 8.44 -4.23 -8.23
N PRO A 286 9.02 -5.33 -7.71
CA PRO A 286 10.02 -5.26 -6.64
C PRO A 286 11.26 -4.42 -6.98
N ILE A 287 11.64 -4.34 -8.26
CA ILE A 287 12.83 -3.60 -8.68
C ILE A 287 12.59 -2.10 -8.56
N ARG A 288 11.44 -1.60 -9.05
CA ARG A 288 11.07 -0.18 -8.88
C ARG A 288 10.93 0.20 -7.41
N VAL A 289 10.38 -0.67 -6.56
CA VAL A 289 10.30 -0.40 -5.11
C VAL A 289 11.69 -0.32 -4.48
N ALA A 290 12.63 -1.18 -4.87
CA ALA A 290 14.00 -1.13 -4.37
C ALA A 290 14.75 0.14 -4.82
N GLN A 291 14.53 0.57 -6.07
CA GLN A 291 15.09 1.81 -6.60
C GLN A 291 14.52 3.05 -5.90
N ALA A 292 13.20 3.11 -5.72
CA ALA A 292 12.54 4.16 -4.97
C ALA A 292 13.06 4.22 -3.53
N SER A 293 13.27 3.06 -2.87
CA SER A 293 13.84 2.99 -1.53
C SER A 293 15.23 3.63 -1.44
N GLY A 294 16.08 3.33 -2.43
CA GLY A 294 17.40 3.93 -2.56
C GLY A 294 17.41 5.43 -2.79
N GLN A 295 16.57 5.90 -3.71
CA GLN A 295 16.42 7.34 -3.99
C GLN A 295 15.86 8.08 -2.78
N MET A 296 14.91 7.49 -2.04
CA MET A 296 14.40 8.12 -0.82
C MET A 296 15.45 8.14 0.30
N ALA A 297 16.35 7.15 0.38
CA ALA A 297 17.47 7.18 1.32
C ALA A 297 18.42 8.35 1.08
N SER A 298 18.68 8.72 -0.19
CA SER A 298 19.53 9.87 -0.50
C SER A 298 18.87 11.21 -0.16
N LEU A 299 17.54 11.26 -0.11
CA LEU A 299 16.76 12.43 0.34
C LEU A 299 16.66 12.54 1.88
N GLY A 300 17.00 11.48 2.61
CA GLY A 300 17.08 11.44 4.07
C GLY A 300 15.94 10.68 4.76
N ILE A 301 16.01 10.59 6.08
CA ILE A 301 15.14 9.70 6.88
C ILE A 301 13.65 10.03 6.75
N GLY A 302 13.28 11.31 6.62
CA GLY A 302 11.88 11.72 6.44
C GLY A 302 11.26 11.14 5.16
N ALA A 303 12.03 11.11 4.07
CA ALA A 303 11.62 10.53 2.80
C ALA A 303 11.51 8.99 2.90
N VAL A 304 12.48 8.33 3.55
CA VAL A 304 12.41 6.87 3.79
C VAL A 304 11.18 6.50 4.62
N LEU A 305 10.88 7.26 5.68
CA LEU A 305 9.67 7.05 6.49
C LEU A 305 8.40 7.28 5.69
N GLN A 306 8.35 8.31 4.84
CA GLN A 306 7.21 8.56 3.96
C GLN A 306 6.99 7.38 3.00
N LEU A 307 8.06 6.86 2.40
CA LEU A 307 7.99 5.66 1.57
C LEU A 307 7.51 4.45 2.36
N ALA A 308 8.05 4.22 3.56
CA ALA A 308 7.63 3.13 4.43
C ALA A 308 6.14 3.23 4.77
N ALA A 309 5.60 4.42 5.02
CA ALA A 309 4.17 4.62 5.28
C ALA A 309 3.33 4.25 4.04
N VAL A 310 3.68 4.75 2.85
CA VAL A 310 2.96 4.44 1.60
C VAL A 310 3.00 2.95 1.29
N LEU A 311 4.18 2.31 1.42
CA LEU A 311 4.33 0.87 1.24
C LEU A 311 3.55 0.09 2.30
N SER A 312 3.50 0.55 3.54
CA SER A 312 2.72 -0.08 4.61
C SER A 312 1.23 -0.11 4.27
N VAL A 313 0.64 1.02 3.85
CA VAL A 313 -0.75 1.06 3.35
C VAL A 313 -0.94 0.08 2.20
N SER A 314 -0.01 0.06 1.25
CA SER A 314 -0.09 -0.78 0.05
C SER A 314 -0.04 -2.28 0.39
N ILE A 315 0.87 -2.71 1.27
CA ILE A 315 0.99 -4.10 1.73
C ILE A 315 -0.25 -4.49 2.54
N GLY A 316 -0.71 -3.63 3.46
CA GLY A 316 -1.96 -3.87 4.20
C GLY A 316 -3.17 -4.02 3.27
N LEU A 317 -3.28 -3.16 2.25
CA LEU A 317 -4.36 -3.22 1.27
C LEU A 317 -4.29 -4.49 0.43
N LEU A 318 -3.12 -4.81 -0.13
CA LEU A 318 -2.93 -6.00 -0.94
C LEU A 318 -3.24 -7.27 -0.14
N ASN A 319 -2.78 -7.36 1.11
CA ASN A 319 -3.07 -8.52 1.94
C ASN A 319 -4.56 -8.65 2.32
N LEU A 320 -5.36 -7.57 2.28
CA LEU A 320 -6.81 -7.65 2.45
C LEU A 320 -7.57 -8.05 1.17
N MET A 321 -6.91 -8.08 0.01
CA MET A 321 -7.56 -8.51 -1.22
C MET A 321 -8.00 -9.97 -1.13
N PRO A 322 -9.15 -10.36 -1.73
CA PRO A 322 -9.68 -11.72 -1.68
C PRO A 322 -8.91 -12.67 -2.62
N VAL A 323 -7.59 -12.75 -2.42
CA VAL A 323 -6.68 -13.63 -3.15
C VAL A 323 -6.29 -14.78 -2.22
N PRO A 324 -6.53 -16.05 -2.58
CA PRO A 324 -6.39 -17.19 -1.69
C PRO A 324 -5.07 -17.32 -0.92
N VAL A 325 -3.95 -16.90 -1.51
CA VAL A 325 -2.60 -16.95 -0.91
C VAL A 325 -2.29 -15.77 0.03
N LEU A 326 -3.20 -14.81 0.15
CA LEU A 326 -3.10 -13.64 1.04
C LEU A 326 -4.12 -13.76 2.17
N ASP A 327 -3.95 -12.96 3.23
CA ASP A 327 -4.84 -12.94 4.39
C ASP A 327 -6.33 -12.76 4.02
N GLY A 328 -6.62 -11.88 3.06
CA GLY A 328 -7.95 -11.61 2.55
C GLY A 328 -8.59 -12.83 1.89
N GLY A 329 -7.78 -13.75 1.34
CA GLY A 329 -8.24 -15.06 0.87
C GLY A 329 -8.75 -15.94 2.01
N HIS A 330 -8.03 -16.00 3.13
CA HIS A 330 -8.49 -16.68 4.33
C HIS A 330 -9.75 -16.04 4.92
N LEU A 331 -9.81 -14.70 4.97
CA LEU A 331 -11.02 -13.97 5.39
C LEU A 331 -12.21 -14.29 4.48
N MET A 332 -12.00 -14.39 3.16
CA MET A 332 -13.03 -14.81 2.22
C MET A 332 -13.52 -16.24 2.52
N PHE A 333 -12.60 -17.18 2.79
CA PHE A 333 -12.98 -18.54 3.16
C PHE A 333 -13.78 -18.58 4.47
N TYR A 334 -13.42 -17.74 5.45
CA TYR A 334 -14.17 -17.61 6.71
C TYR A 334 -15.54 -16.96 6.52
N ALA A 335 -15.66 -15.99 5.61
CA ALA A 335 -16.96 -15.43 5.24
C ALA A 335 -17.87 -16.51 4.63
N VAL A 336 -17.31 -17.34 3.73
CA VAL A 336 -18.03 -18.48 3.16
C VAL A 336 -18.40 -19.52 4.21
N GLU A 337 -17.50 -19.82 5.16
CA GLU A 337 -17.76 -20.71 6.30
C GLU A 337 -18.88 -20.15 7.19
N ALA A 338 -18.89 -18.85 7.47
CA ALA A 338 -19.92 -18.18 8.27
C ALA A 338 -21.32 -18.31 7.64
N VAL A 339 -21.41 -18.15 6.32
CA VAL A 339 -22.69 -18.27 5.58
C VAL A 339 -23.14 -19.73 5.46
N ARG A 340 -22.20 -20.66 5.24
CA ARG A 340 -22.52 -22.08 5.02
C ARG A 340 -22.66 -22.90 6.30
N GLY A 341 -22.18 -22.38 7.43
CA GLY A 341 -22.10 -23.10 8.71
C GLY A 341 -21.05 -24.22 8.75
N LYS A 342 -20.29 -24.43 7.67
CA LYS A 342 -19.23 -25.44 7.58
C LYS A 342 -18.07 -24.96 6.69
N PRO A 343 -16.83 -25.38 6.97
CA PRO A 343 -15.66 -24.97 6.20
C PRO A 343 -15.73 -25.46 4.75
N LEU A 344 -15.04 -24.75 3.86
CA LEU A 344 -14.81 -25.21 2.49
C LEU A 344 -14.02 -26.52 2.50
N GLY A 345 -14.36 -27.45 1.61
CA GLY A 345 -13.64 -28.71 1.48
C GLY A 345 -12.17 -28.46 1.10
N SER A 346 -11.28 -29.32 1.59
CA SER A 346 -9.82 -29.22 1.38
C SER A 346 -9.45 -29.11 -0.11
N SER A 347 -10.12 -29.87 -0.99
CA SER A 347 -9.89 -29.81 -2.44
C SER A 347 -10.23 -28.44 -3.05
N ALA A 348 -11.32 -27.80 -2.59
CA ALA A 348 -11.71 -26.49 -3.08
C ALA A 348 -10.74 -25.39 -2.63
N GLN A 349 -10.27 -25.47 -1.38
CA GLN A 349 -9.23 -24.57 -0.86
C GLN A 349 -7.93 -24.77 -1.64
N GLU A 350 -7.49 -26.01 -1.87
CA GLU A 350 -6.27 -26.31 -2.61
C GLU A 350 -6.29 -25.75 -4.04
N ILE A 351 -7.39 -25.93 -4.76
CA ILE A 351 -7.57 -25.35 -6.10
C ILE A 351 -7.48 -23.83 -6.02
N ALA A 352 -8.17 -23.21 -5.05
CA ALA A 352 -8.13 -21.76 -4.86
C ALA A 352 -6.70 -21.27 -4.56
N PHE A 353 -5.95 -21.94 -3.68
CA PHE A 353 -4.55 -21.62 -3.41
C PHE A 353 -3.66 -21.74 -4.64
N ARG A 354 -3.81 -22.81 -5.43
CA ARG A 354 -3.03 -22.99 -6.67
C ARG A 354 -3.31 -21.88 -7.68
N ILE A 355 -4.58 -21.52 -7.86
CA ILE A 355 -4.99 -20.40 -8.72
C ILE A 355 -4.41 -19.08 -8.17
N GLY A 356 -4.55 -18.84 -6.87
CA GLY A 356 -3.98 -17.67 -6.18
C GLY A 356 -2.48 -17.52 -6.39
N LEU A 357 -1.73 -18.61 -6.16
CA LEU A 357 -0.29 -18.66 -6.33
C LEU A 357 0.11 -18.41 -7.79
N ALA A 358 -0.57 -19.05 -8.74
CA ALA A 358 -0.34 -18.83 -10.16
C ALA A 358 -0.56 -17.36 -10.54
N MET A 359 -1.64 -16.74 -10.07
CA MET A 359 -1.92 -15.32 -10.30
C MET A 359 -0.81 -14.41 -9.76
N ILE A 360 -0.35 -14.62 -8.52
CA ILE A 360 0.72 -13.81 -7.92
C ILE A 360 2.04 -14.00 -8.66
N LEU A 361 2.40 -15.24 -9.01
CA LEU A 361 3.63 -15.51 -9.76
C LEU A 361 3.59 -14.88 -11.16
N THR A 362 2.47 -14.98 -11.85
CA THR A 362 2.28 -14.32 -13.15
C THR A 362 2.36 -12.81 -13.02
N LEU A 363 1.72 -12.22 -12.00
CA LEU A 363 1.82 -10.78 -11.74
C LEU A 363 3.26 -10.37 -11.44
N MET A 364 3.98 -11.13 -10.60
CA MET A 364 5.38 -10.85 -10.26
C MET A 364 6.29 -10.90 -11.48
N VAL A 365 6.12 -11.90 -12.36
CA VAL A 365 6.84 -11.99 -13.64
C VAL A 365 6.50 -10.79 -14.53
N PHE A 366 5.21 -10.45 -14.65
CA PHE A 366 4.75 -9.32 -15.45
C PHE A 366 5.34 -7.98 -14.94
N THR A 367 5.25 -7.70 -13.65
CA THR A 367 5.77 -6.45 -13.07
C THR A 367 7.29 -6.40 -13.13
N THR A 368 7.98 -7.54 -12.95
CA THR A 368 9.44 -7.58 -13.07
C THR A 368 9.89 -7.37 -14.52
N TRP A 369 9.17 -7.95 -15.49
CA TRP A 369 9.42 -7.70 -16.91
C TRP A 369 9.22 -6.23 -17.27
N ASN A 370 8.14 -5.64 -16.75
CA ASN A 370 7.84 -4.23 -16.92
C ASN A 370 8.91 -3.32 -16.32
N ASP A 371 9.36 -3.61 -15.10
CA ASP A 371 10.46 -2.91 -14.44
C ASP A 371 11.73 -2.95 -15.31
N ILE A 372 12.12 -4.12 -15.83
CA ILE A 372 13.29 -4.28 -16.71
C ILE A 372 13.11 -3.48 -18.01
N GLY A 373 11.90 -3.48 -18.58
CA GLY A 373 11.57 -2.69 -19.77
C GLY A 373 11.79 -1.20 -19.55
N SER A 374 11.36 -0.66 -18.40
CA SER A 374 11.57 0.74 -18.04
C SER A 374 13.03 1.12 -17.75
N LEU A 375 13.92 0.16 -17.50
CA LEU A 375 15.35 0.43 -17.31
C LEU A 375 16.14 0.52 -18.61
N ARG A 376 15.55 0.05 -19.72
CA ARG A 376 16.22 -0.02 -21.03
C ARG A 376 15.90 1.15 -21.95
N GLY A 377 14.98 2.06 -21.60
CA GLY A 377 14.61 3.21 -22.42
C GLY A 377 13.92 4.30 -21.62
#